data_AF-A0AAW8W5W8-F1
#
_entry.id   AF-A0AAW8W5W8-F1
#
_cell.length_a   1.000
_cell.length_b   1.000
_cell.length_c   1.000
_cell.angle_alpha   90.00
_cell.angle_beta   90.00
_cell.angle_gamma   90.00
#
_symmetry.space_group_name_H-M   'P 1'
#
loop_
_entity.id
_entity.type
_entity.pdbx_description
1 polymer ?
#
loop_
_entity_poly.entity_id
_entity_poly.type
_entity_poly.pdbx_seq_one_letter_code
_entity_poly.pdbx_strand_id
1 'polypeptide(L)'
;MNKQKQAEKDYLSGMKYKDIAEKYQVSINTVKSWKKRYGWQRTQNKKGAHKVTKRVHTKPKKGAHKKEDNSDELTPQQELFAQLVGGHRIPLYRAYQEAYSATKPSLATAMTNGPKLAKNDKVKLRITQISQEMARKHNWSIDSVVDSYTFLHDESKADILTNGVRKATADAMIQSLEDITDVLGLKQSSKAQVRKANAEVKIIEAKLSGLEDDKDDQMDALANMMSKLAKNVPKDDQNDD
;
A
#
# COMPACT_ATOMS: atom_id res chain seq x y z
N MET A 1 -13.18 -46.53 -51.73
CA MET A 1 -12.20 -46.21 -50.66
C MET A 1 -12.78 -45.11 -49.77
N ASN A 2 -12.81 -45.28 -48.45
CA ASN A 2 -13.41 -44.29 -47.55
C ASN A 2 -12.53 -43.03 -47.48
N LYS A 3 -13.04 -41.89 -47.96
CA LYS A 3 -12.34 -40.58 -48.02
C LYS A 3 -11.72 -40.18 -46.66
N GLN A 4 -12.34 -40.63 -45.57
CA GLN A 4 -11.90 -40.40 -44.18
C GLN A 4 -10.54 -41.02 -43.88
N LYS A 5 -10.32 -42.29 -44.25
CA LYS A 5 -9.07 -43.02 -43.96
C LYS A 5 -7.89 -42.43 -44.73
N GLN A 6 -8.15 -41.84 -45.89
CA GLN A 6 -7.11 -41.20 -46.70
C GLN A 6 -6.80 -39.80 -46.17
N ALA A 7 -7.83 -39.04 -45.79
CA ALA A 7 -7.67 -37.77 -45.08
C ALA A 7 -6.92 -37.92 -43.74
N GLU A 8 -7.08 -39.06 -43.05
CA GLU A 8 -6.31 -39.38 -41.84
C GLU A 8 -4.81 -39.56 -42.12
N LYS A 9 -4.47 -40.33 -43.16
CA LYS A 9 -3.06 -40.50 -43.59
C LYS A 9 -2.42 -39.17 -43.99
N ASP A 10 -3.15 -38.35 -44.73
CA ASP A 10 -2.71 -37.02 -45.13
C ASP A 10 -2.57 -36.06 -43.92
N TYR A 11 -3.45 -36.20 -42.93
CA TYR A 11 -3.35 -35.44 -41.69
C TYR A 11 -2.13 -35.87 -40.86
N LEU A 12 -1.85 -37.17 -40.78
CA LEU A 12 -0.69 -37.74 -40.10
C LEU A 12 0.63 -37.40 -40.79
N SER A 13 0.64 -37.29 -42.12
CA SER A 13 1.82 -36.86 -42.90
C SER A 13 2.11 -35.36 -42.81
N GLY A 14 1.23 -34.58 -42.18
CA GLY A 14 1.48 -33.17 -41.87
C GLY A 14 0.63 -32.16 -42.63
N MET A 15 -0.21 -32.56 -43.59
CA MET A 15 -1.01 -31.64 -44.40
C MET A 15 -1.99 -30.80 -43.57
N LYS A 16 -2.21 -29.54 -43.94
CA LYS A 16 -3.13 -28.66 -43.22
C LYS A 16 -4.58 -29.03 -43.56
N TYR A 17 -5.51 -28.70 -42.66
CA TYR A 17 -6.93 -29.00 -42.86
C TYR A 17 -7.53 -28.35 -44.11
N LYS A 18 -7.00 -27.20 -44.54
CA LYS A 18 -7.46 -26.50 -45.76
C LYS A 18 -7.15 -27.34 -47.01
N ASP A 19 -5.92 -27.84 -47.09
CA ASP A 19 -5.44 -28.62 -48.24
C ASP A 19 -6.13 -29.99 -48.31
N ILE A 20 -6.39 -30.62 -47.16
CA ILE A 20 -7.17 -31.87 -47.07
C ILE A 20 -8.63 -31.63 -47.48
N ALA A 21 -9.22 -30.51 -47.05
CA ALA A 21 -10.58 -30.14 -47.40
C ALA A 21 -10.72 -29.96 -48.93
N GLU A 22 -9.77 -29.27 -49.56
CA GLU A 22 -9.73 -29.03 -50.99
C GLU A 22 -9.50 -30.33 -51.78
N LYS A 23 -8.53 -31.16 -51.36
CA LYS A 23 -8.19 -32.45 -52.01
C LYS A 23 -9.35 -33.45 -52.02
N TYR A 24 -10.15 -33.50 -50.96
CA TYR A 24 -11.28 -34.43 -50.85
C TYR A 24 -12.64 -33.79 -51.15
N GLN A 25 -12.66 -32.51 -51.56
CA GLN A 25 -13.86 -31.69 -51.78
C GLN A 25 -14.85 -31.77 -50.61
N VAL A 26 -14.33 -31.58 -49.39
CA VAL A 26 -15.13 -31.54 -48.17
C VAL A 26 -14.91 -30.24 -47.44
N SER A 27 -15.88 -29.79 -46.64
CA SER A 27 -15.69 -28.58 -45.85
C SER A 27 -14.58 -28.76 -44.81
N ILE A 28 -13.88 -27.68 -44.47
CA ILE A 28 -12.90 -27.68 -43.38
C ILE A 28 -13.50 -28.17 -42.05
N ASN A 29 -14.79 -27.91 -41.83
CA ASN A 29 -15.52 -28.35 -40.64
C ASN A 29 -15.72 -29.86 -40.63
N THR A 30 -15.88 -30.49 -41.79
CA THR A 30 -15.94 -31.94 -41.94
C THR A 30 -14.62 -32.59 -41.52
N VAL A 31 -13.49 -32.05 -41.98
CA VAL A 31 -12.14 -32.56 -41.61
C VAL A 31 -11.88 -32.38 -40.12
N LYS A 32 -12.24 -31.22 -39.54
CA LYS A 32 -12.16 -30.97 -38.09
C LYS A 32 -13.04 -31.95 -37.29
N SER A 33 -14.23 -32.26 -37.80
CA SER A 33 -15.14 -33.21 -37.18
C SER A 33 -14.59 -34.64 -37.19
N TRP A 34 -13.96 -35.08 -38.29
CA TRP A 34 -13.29 -36.38 -38.36
C TRP A 34 -12.12 -36.47 -37.38
N LYS A 35 -11.27 -35.45 -37.31
CA LYS A 35 -10.18 -35.40 -36.33
C LYS A 35 -10.69 -35.53 -34.89
N LYS A 36 -11.83 -34.91 -34.56
CA LYS A 36 -12.46 -35.01 -33.24
C LYS A 36 -13.08 -36.38 -32.99
N ARG A 37 -13.83 -36.93 -33.96
CA ARG A 37 -14.53 -38.22 -33.83
C ARG A 37 -13.59 -39.43 -33.80
N TYR A 38 -12.55 -39.41 -34.62
CA TYR A 38 -11.60 -40.51 -34.78
C TYR A 38 -10.27 -40.28 -34.06
N GLY A 39 -10.17 -39.21 -33.27
CA GLY A 39 -9.03 -38.98 -32.38
C GLY A 39 -7.68 -38.82 -33.10
N TRP A 40 -7.66 -38.25 -34.31
CA TRP A 40 -6.40 -38.11 -35.05
C TRP A 40 -5.40 -37.23 -34.30
N GLN A 41 -4.21 -37.77 -34.02
CA GLN A 41 -3.13 -37.10 -33.31
C GLN A 41 -1.84 -37.20 -34.11
N ARG A 42 -1.10 -36.08 -34.23
CA ARG A 42 0.26 -36.10 -34.76
C ARG A 42 1.20 -36.50 -33.64
N THR A 43 1.93 -37.60 -33.81
CA THR A 43 2.98 -38.02 -32.90
C THR A 43 4.24 -37.18 -33.12
N GLN A 44 4.20 -35.93 -32.63
CA GLN A 44 5.39 -35.12 -32.41
C GLN A 44 5.41 -34.74 -30.92
N ASN A 45 6.10 -35.59 -30.17
CA ASN A 45 6.82 -35.35 -28.92
C ASN A 45 6.16 -34.48 -27.82
N LYS A 46 5.89 -35.19 -26.70
CA LYS A 46 5.99 -34.79 -25.29
C LYS A 46 5.20 -33.56 -24.81
N LYS A 47 4.24 -33.83 -23.93
CA LYS A 47 3.74 -32.89 -22.91
C LYS A 47 4.94 -32.27 -22.17
N GLY A 48 5.07 -30.95 -22.24
CA GLY A 48 6.03 -30.18 -21.47
C GLY A 48 5.77 -28.68 -21.68
N ALA A 49 5.40 -28.00 -20.60
CA ALA A 49 5.04 -26.58 -20.50
C ALA A 49 3.72 -26.18 -21.18
N HIS A 50 2.71 -25.88 -20.34
CA HIS A 50 1.77 -24.82 -20.70
C HIS A 50 2.59 -23.63 -21.22
N LYS A 51 2.51 -23.31 -22.51
CA LYS A 51 2.84 -21.96 -22.94
C LYS A 51 1.87 -21.09 -22.17
N VAL A 52 2.38 -20.46 -21.12
CA VAL A 52 1.80 -19.24 -20.55
C VAL A 52 1.45 -18.41 -21.77
N THR A 53 0.15 -18.32 -22.04
CA THR A 53 -0.34 -17.33 -22.97
C THR A 53 0.11 -16.02 -22.35
N LYS A 54 1.22 -15.47 -22.83
CA LYS A 54 1.52 -14.07 -22.63
C LYS A 54 0.26 -13.38 -23.11
N ARG A 55 -0.55 -12.93 -22.15
CA ARG A 55 -1.75 -12.15 -22.39
C ARG A 55 -1.28 -11.05 -23.32
N VAL A 56 -1.67 -11.13 -24.59
CA VAL A 56 -1.45 -10.06 -25.54
C VAL A 56 -2.48 -9.01 -25.18
N HIS A 57 -2.31 -8.38 -24.02
CA HIS A 57 -2.63 -6.99 -23.94
C HIS A 57 -1.56 -6.34 -24.82
N THR A 58 -1.93 -6.02 -26.05
CA THR A 58 -1.26 -4.94 -26.74
C THR A 58 -1.41 -3.74 -25.81
N LYS A 59 -0.41 -3.52 -24.95
CA LYS A 59 -0.17 -2.16 -24.47
C LYS A 59 -0.10 -1.37 -25.77
N PRO A 60 -0.96 -0.36 -26.02
CA PRO A 60 -0.61 0.60 -27.06
C PRO A 60 0.84 0.97 -26.75
N LYS A 61 1.73 0.87 -27.74
CA LYS A 61 3.06 1.46 -27.60
C LYS A 61 2.76 2.88 -27.17
N LYS A 62 3.01 3.15 -25.89
CA LYS A 62 2.98 4.48 -25.34
C LYS A 62 4.17 5.11 -26.02
N GLY A 63 3.95 5.63 -27.23
CA GLY A 63 4.71 6.73 -27.78
C GLY A 63 4.46 7.90 -26.85
N ALA A 64 4.95 7.78 -25.61
CA ALA A 64 5.39 8.93 -24.89
C ALA A 64 6.58 9.39 -25.72
N HIS A 65 6.33 10.37 -26.58
CA HIS A 65 7.21 11.52 -26.53
C HIS A 65 7.20 11.98 -25.08
N LYS A 66 8.02 11.33 -24.25
CA LYS A 66 8.51 11.93 -23.04
C LYS A 66 9.36 13.05 -23.62
N LYS A 67 8.74 14.22 -23.83
CA LYS A 67 9.48 15.45 -23.64
C LYS A 67 9.92 15.36 -22.19
N GLU A 68 11.06 14.72 -21.97
CA GLU A 68 11.94 15.11 -20.91
C GLU A 68 12.37 16.52 -21.31
N ASP A 69 11.48 17.47 -21.05
CA ASP A 69 11.94 18.81 -20.76
C ASP A 69 12.70 18.61 -19.44
N ASN A 70 14.00 18.36 -19.59
CA ASN A 70 15.01 18.57 -18.55
C ASN A 70 15.10 20.08 -18.27
N SER A 71 13.95 20.73 -18.09
CA SER A 71 13.86 22.01 -17.41
C SER A 71 13.58 21.68 -15.95
N ASP A 72 14.43 22.18 -15.06
CA ASP A 72 14.15 22.11 -13.63
C ASP A 72 12.83 22.80 -13.25
N GLU A 73 12.31 23.65 -14.14
CA GLU A 73 11.16 24.51 -13.96
C GLU A 73 9.78 23.83 -14.17
N LEU A 74 8.78 24.26 -13.39
CA LEU A 74 7.39 23.81 -13.53
C LEU A 74 6.78 24.38 -14.80
N THR A 75 5.86 23.64 -15.42
CA THR A 75 5.09 24.21 -16.53
C THR A 75 4.15 25.32 -16.03
N PRO A 76 3.77 26.31 -16.86
CA PRO A 76 2.84 27.38 -16.45
C PRO A 76 1.51 26.85 -15.89
N GLN A 77 1.03 25.72 -16.41
CA GLN A 77 -0.18 25.05 -15.90
C GLN A 77 0.03 24.43 -14.52
N GLN A 78 1.21 23.83 -14.27
CA GLN A 78 1.55 23.29 -12.96
C GLN A 78 1.76 24.38 -11.92
N GLU A 79 2.36 25.51 -12.32
CA GLU A 79 2.52 26.68 -11.46
C GLU A 79 1.16 27.29 -11.10
N LEU A 80 0.27 27.50 -12.09
CA LEU A 80 -1.10 27.96 -11.82
C LEU A 80 -1.86 26.99 -10.91
N PHE A 81 -1.74 25.68 -11.15
CA PHE A 81 -2.32 24.68 -10.26
C PHE A 81 -1.78 24.82 -8.83
N ALA A 82 -0.47 25.00 -8.65
CA ALA A 82 0.14 25.17 -7.34
C ALA A 82 -0.36 26.45 -6.63
N GLN A 83 -0.54 27.55 -7.36
CA GLN A 83 -1.07 28.81 -6.83
C GLN A 83 -2.55 28.70 -6.42
N LEU A 84 -3.37 28.00 -7.19
CA LEU A 84 -4.78 27.77 -6.86
C LEU A 84 -4.92 26.88 -5.61
N VAL A 85 -4.07 25.86 -5.46
CA VAL A 85 -4.12 24.95 -4.31
C VAL A 85 -3.48 25.56 -3.07
N GLY A 86 -2.25 26.05 -3.16
CA GLY A 86 -1.47 26.54 -2.02
C GLY A 86 -1.92 27.92 -1.53
N GLY A 87 -2.22 28.83 -2.47
CA GLY A 87 -2.59 30.22 -2.18
C GLY A 87 -4.08 30.41 -1.96
N HIS A 88 -4.89 29.99 -2.95
CA HIS A 88 -6.35 30.20 -2.93
C HIS A 88 -7.13 29.10 -2.20
N ARG A 89 -6.43 28.03 -1.76
CA ARG A 89 -7.02 26.89 -1.03
C ARG A 89 -8.21 26.24 -1.75
N ILE A 90 -8.15 26.19 -3.08
CA ILE A 90 -9.18 25.59 -3.93
C ILE A 90 -9.04 24.05 -3.94
N PRO A 91 -10.15 23.28 -3.92
CA PRO A 91 -10.09 21.82 -4.04
C PRO A 91 -9.35 21.34 -5.28
N LEU A 92 -8.59 20.24 -5.15
CA LEU A 92 -7.67 19.75 -6.18
C LEU A 92 -8.31 19.53 -7.56
N TYR A 93 -9.56 19.07 -7.60
CA TYR A 93 -10.26 18.86 -8.87
C TYR A 93 -10.59 20.18 -9.57
N ARG A 94 -11.02 21.22 -8.85
CA ARG A 94 -11.31 22.55 -9.42
C ARG A 94 -10.04 23.21 -9.89
N ALA A 95 -8.99 23.19 -9.07
CA ALA A 95 -7.69 23.72 -9.43
C ALA A 95 -7.17 23.08 -10.72
N TYR A 96 -7.37 21.77 -10.91
CA TYR A 96 -6.99 21.07 -12.13
C TYR A 96 -7.83 21.52 -13.35
N GLN A 97 -9.15 21.69 -13.19
CA GLN A 97 -10.02 22.16 -14.29
C GLN A 97 -9.64 23.56 -14.77
N GLU A 98 -9.29 24.44 -13.84
CA GLU A 98 -8.91 25.81 -14.14
C GLU A 98 -7.51 25.89 -14.77
N ALA A 99 -6.52 25.21 -14.16
CA ALA A 99 -5.15 25.16 -14.65
C ALA A 99 -5.03 24.50 -16.03
N TYR A 100 -5.85 23.50 -16.33
CA TYR A 100 -5.85 22.76 -17.60
C TYR A 100 -7.09 23.05 -18.46
N SER A 101 -7.71 24.22 -18.28
CA SER A 101 -8.96 24.62 -18.94
C SER A 101 -8.91 24.52 -20.48
N ALA A 102 -7.75 24.73 -21.10
CA ALA A 102 -7.54 24.57 -22.54
C ALA A 102 -7.89 23.15 -23.05
N THR A 103 -7.64 22.12 -22.23
CA THR A 103 -7.98 20.72 -22.56
C THR A 103 -9.43 20.36 -22.22
N LYS A 104 -10.16 21.28 -21.57
CA LYS A 104 -11.54 21.11 -21.07
C LYS A 104 -11.75 19.75 -20.40
N PRO A 105 -10.99 19.42 -19.33
CA PRO A 105 -11.05 18.11 -18.71
C PRO A 105 -12.43 17.88 -18.08
N SER A 106 -13.00 16.69 -18.30
CA SER A 106 -14.23 16.30 -17.62
C SER A 106 -14.02 16.25 -16.10
N LEU A 107 -15.11 16.38 -15.33
CA LEU A 107 -15.06 16.31 -13.87
C LEU A 107 -14.36 15.03 -13.37
N ALA A 108 -14.70 13.88 -13.96
CA ALA A 108 -14.09 12.59 -13.58
C ALA A 108 -12.57 12.58 -13.83
N THR A 109 -12.13 13.19 -14.93
CA THR A 109 -10.71 13.34 -15.26
C THR A 109 -10.00 14.22 -14.24
N ALA A 110 -10.60 15.37 -13.90
CA ALA A 110 -10.03 16.31 -12.92
C ALA A 110 -9.96 15.71 -11.51
N MET A 111 -10.98 14.99 -11.07
CA MET A 111 -10.97 14.29 -9.78
C MET A 111 -9.90 13.20 -9.72
N THR A 112 -9.56 12.59 -10.86
CA THR A 112 -8.50 11.59 -10.94
C THR A 112 -7.11 12.22 -11.02
N ASN A 113 -6.94 13.27 -11.81
CA ASN A 113 -5.63 13.85 -12.12
C ASN A 113 -5.19 14.93 -11.12
N GLY A 114 -6.11 15.68 -10.51
CA GLY A 114 -5.78 16.68 -9.49
C GLY A 114 -4.97 16.09 -8.33
N PRO A 115 -5.44 15.02 -7.66
CA PRO A 115 -4.67 14.34 -6.61
C PRO A 115 -3.36 13.72 -7.11
N LYS A 116 -3.32 13.22 -8.34
CA LYS A 116 -2.08 12.67 -8.92
C LYS A 116 -1.04 13.77 -9.15
N LEU A 117 -1.47 14.95 -9.61
CA LEU A 117 -0.61 16.09 -9.86
C LEU A 117 -0.08 16.68 -8.55
N ALA A 118 -0.93 16.80 -7.52
CA ALA A 118 -0.51 17.27 -6.19
C ALA A 118 0.48 16.33 -5.49
N LYS A 119 0.53 15.03 -5.87
CA LYS A 119 1.51 14.06 -5.36
C LYS A 119 2.85 14.11 -6.10
N ASN A 120 2.95 14.80 -7.24
CA ASN A 120 4.21 14.99 -7.93
C ASN A 120 5.16 15.81 -7.04
N ASP A 121 6.37 15.34 -6.81
CA ASP A 121 7.31 15.94 -5.84
C ASP A 121 7.57 17.42 -6.12
N LYS A 122 7.72 17.82 -7.39
CA LYS A 122 7.95 19.22 -7.79
C LYS A 122 6.75 20.11 -7.45
N VAL A 123 5.55 19.68 -7.84
CA VAL A 123 4.31 20.42 -7.60
C VAL A 123 4.00 20.48 -6.11
N LYS A 124 4.20 19.38 -5.38
CA LYS A 124 4.03 19.31 -3.93
C LYS A 124 4.93 20.31 -3.22
N LEU A 125 6.22 20.35 -3.60
CA LEU A 125 7.17 21.30 -3.04
C LEU A 125 6.72 22.74 -3.28
N ARG A 126 6.29 23.06 -4.50
CA ARG A 126 5.80 24.40 -4.84
C ARG A 126 4.54 24.79 -4.06
N ILE A 127 3.57 23.88 -3.89
CA ILE A 127 2.38 24.10 -3.07
C ILE A 127 2.77 24.41 -1.62
N THR A 128 3.72 23.65 -1.05
CA THR A 128 4.22 23.88 0.31
C THR A 128 4.90 25.25 0.43
N GLN A 129 5.74 25.62 -0.54
CA GLN A 129 6.39 26.94 -0.57
C GLN A 129 5.36 28.07 -0.61
N ILE A 130 4.38 28.02 -1.51
CA ILE A 130 3.33 29.03 -1.61
C ILE A 130 2.54 29.12 -0.29
N SER A 131 2.20 27.98 0.31
CA SER A 131 1.52 27.96 1.61
C SER A 131 2.36 28.62 2.71
N GLN A 132 3.68 28.42 2.71
CA GLN A 132 4.60 29.06 3.67
C GLN A 132 4.77 30.56 3.39
N GLU A 133 4.87 30.97 2.13
CA GLU A 133 4.93 32.37 1.71
C GLU A 133 3.66 33.12 2.14
N MET A 134 2.49 32.50 1.96
CA MET A 134 1.22 33.05 2.44
C MET A 134 1.20 33.17 3.96
N ALA A 135 1.64 32.15 4.70
CA ALA A 135 1.76 32.23 6.15
C ALA A 135 2.67 33.38 6.59
N ARG A 136 3.83 33.55 5.93
CA ARG A 136 4.74 34.69 6.17
C ARG A 136 4.09 36.03 5.85
N LYS A 137 3.39 36.15 4.71
CA LYS A 137 2.70 37.37 4.30
C LYS A 137 1.63 37.81 5.30
N HIS A 138 0.91 36.85 5.86
CA HIS A 138 -0.09 37.12 6.89
C HIS A 138 0.51 37.20 8.29
N ASN A 139 1.83 37.05 8.44
CA ASN A 139 2.54 37.01 9.71
C ASN A 139 2.01 35.93 10.67
N TRP A 140 1.53 34.81 10.12
CA TRP A 140 1.06 33.66 10.89
C TRP A 140 2.27 32.91 11.43
N SER A 141 2.51 33.01 12.73
CA SER A 141 3.45 32.17 13.46
C SER A 141 2.71 31.03 14.16
N ILE A 142 3.44 29.99 14.57
CA ILE A 142 2.86 28.94 15.43
C ILE A 142 2.23 29.58 16.66
N ASP A 143 2.93 30.54 17.28
CA ASP A 143 2.45 31.28 18.45
C ASP A 143 1.14 32.02 18.15
N SER A 144 1.05 32.78 17.05
CA SER A 144 -0.18 33.54 16.73
C SER A 144 -1.37 32.63 16.44
N VAL A 145 -1.13 31.46 15.85
CA VAL A 145 -2.16 30.45 15.58
C VAL A 145 -2.63 29.82 16.89
N VAL A 146 -1.69 29.44 17.77
CA VAL A 146 -2.01 28.88 19.09
C VAL A 146 -2.75 29.90 19.94
N ASP A 147 -2.35 31.18 19.93
CA ASP A 147 -3.04 32.25 20.65
C ASP A 147 -4.48 32.42 20.18
N SER A 148 -4.71 32.38 18.86
CA SER A 148 -6.05 32.50 18.28
C SER A 148 -6.97 31.34 18.69
N TYR A 149 -6.45 30.10 18.67
CA TYR A 149 -7.22 28.95 19.13
C TYR A 149 -7.40 28.93 20.65
N THR A 150 -6.42 29.39 21.43
CA THR A 150 -6.49 29.50 22.88
C THR A 150 -7.57 30.51 23.28
N PHE A 151 -7.64 31.66 22.59
CA PHE A 151 -8.72 32.62 22.76
C PHE A 151 -10.10 31.99 22.54
N LEU A 152 -10.29 31.26 21.43
CA LEU A 152 -11.56 30.58 21.15
C LEU A 152 -11.92 29.53 22.20
N HIS A 153 -10.92 28.78 22.67
CA HIS A 153 -11.08 27.80 23.75
C HIS A 153 -11.54 28.48 25.04
N ASP A 154 -10.88 29.57 25.45
CA ASP A 154 -11.17 30.27 26.69
C ASP A 154 -12.54 30.95 26.67
N GLU A 155 -12.93 31.52 25.54
CA GLU A 155 -14.26 32.09 25.33
C GLU A 155 -15.35 31.00 25.39
N SER A 156 -15.11 29.86 24.72
CA SER A 156 -16.04 28.71 24.76
C SER A 156 -16.16 28.15 26.17
N LYS A 157 -15.06 28.08 26.92
CA LYS A 157 -15.03 27.66 28.33
C LYS A 157 -15.80 28.63 29.22
N ALA A 158 -15.63 29.94 29.03
CA ALA A 158 -16.37 30.96 29.77
C ALA A 158 -17.88 30.89 29.49
N ASP A 159 -18.29 30.66 28.24
CA ASP A 159 -19.70 30.45 27.90
C ASP A 159 -20.27 29.18 28.57
N ILE A 160 -19.52 28.08 28.57
CA ILE A 160 -19.96 26.84 29.24
C ILE A 160 -20.14 27.06 30.75
N LEU A 161 -19.25 27.83 31.38
CA LEU A 161 -19.35 28.14 32.82
C LEU A 161 -20.55 29.04 33.15
N THR A 162 -20.95 29.92 32.23
CA THR A 162 -22.04 30.90 32.45
C THR A 162 -23.40 30.38 32.01
N ASN A 163 -23.47 29.73 30.85
CA ASN A 163 -24.70 29.34 30.16
C ASN A 163 -24.92 27.81 30.12
N GLY A 164 -23.98 27.03 30.65
CA GLY A 164 -24.00 25.58 30.59
C GLY A 164 -23.52 25.01 29.25
N VAL A 165 -23.40 23.68 29.18
CA VAL A 165 -22.87 22.99 27.99
C VAL A 165 -23.87 23.03 26.85
N ARG A 166 -23.50 23.68 25.75
CA ARG A 166 -24.22 23.63 24.47
C ARG A 166 -23.35 22.96 23.42
N LYS A 167 -23.98 22.29 22.46
CA LYS A 167 -23.25 21.56 21.41
C LYS A 167 -22.25 22.47 20.68
N ALA A 168 -22.68 23.65 20.24
CA ALA A 168 -21.81 24.57 19.50
C ALA A 168 -20.57 25.03 20.30
N THR A 169 -20.72 25.29 21.60
CA THR A 169 -19.61 25.75 22.44
C THR A 169 -18.71 24.61 22.89
N ALA A 170 -19.27 23.42 23.14
CA ALA A 170 -18.48 22.21 23.33
C ALA A 170 -17.67 21.85 22.08
N ASP A 171 -18.28 21.90 20.90
CA ASP A 171 -17.61 21.62 19.62
C ASP A 171 -16.48 22.63 19.35
N ALA A 172 -16.71 23.93 19.59
CA ALA A 172 -15.67 24.96 19.44
C ALA A 172 -14.50 24.77 20.42
N MET A 173 -14.80 24.43 21.67
CA MET A 173 -13.79 24.15 22.70
C MET A 173 -12.96 22.89 22.37
N ILE A 174 -13.62 21.82 21.91
CA ILE A 174 -12.93 20.57 21.54
C ILE A 174 -12.08 20.78 20.28
N GLN A 175 -12.63 21.42 19.25
CA GLN A 175 -11.92 21.63 17.99
C GLN A 175 -10.70 22.54 18.17
N SER A 176 -10.81 23.60 18.97
CA SER A 176 -9.66 24.46 19.28
C SER A 176 -8.54 23.69 19.98
N LEU A 177 -8.86 22.83 20.95
CA LEU A 177 -7.87 21.97 21.60
C LEU A 177 -7.24 20.96 20.63
N GLU A 178 -8.04 20.33 19.78
CA GLU A 178 -7.53 19.40 18.76
C GLU A 178 -6.57 20.09 17.79
N ASP A 179 -6.93 21.27 17.31
CA ASP A 179 -6.13 22.07 16.38
C ASP A 179 -4.82 22.54 17.03
N ILE A 180 -4.85 23.02 18.29
CA ILE A 180 -3.63 23.35 19.05
C ILE A 180 -2.71 22.12 19.17
N THR A 181 -3.28 20.98 19.52
CA THR A 181 -2.52 19.73 19.70
C THR A 181 -1.87 19.27 18.39
N ASP A 182 -2.55 19.48 17.26
CA ASP A 182 -2.05 19.14 15.93
C ASP A 182 -0.99 20.14 15.45
N VAL A 183 -1.19 21.44 15.65
CA VAL A 183 -0.22 22.50 15.33
C VAL A 183 1.08 22.30 16.10
N LEU A 184 1.00 21.95 17.38
CA LEU A 184 2.17 21.66 18.23
C LEU A 184 2.75 20.25 18.03
N GLY A 185 2.14 19.41 17.20
CA GLY A 185 2.61 18.05 16.91
C GLY A 185 2.54 17.09 18.10
N LEU A 186 1.78 17.41 19.14
CA LEU A 186 1.72 16.66 20.40
C LEU A 186 1.14 15.26 20.21
N LYS A 187 0.16 15.07 19.29
CA LYS A 187 -0.40 13.74 18.98
C LYS A 187 0.64 12.78 18.38
N GLN A 188 1.58 13.30 17.59
CA GLN A 188 2.60 12.46 16.96
C GLN A 188 3.73 12.14 17.95
N SER A 189 4.11 13.12 18.77
CA SER A 189 5.06 12.94 19.86
C SER A 189 4.59 11.87 20.85
N SER A 190 3.34 11.93 21.30
CA SER A 190 2.78 10.95 22.23
C SER A 190 2.75 9.53 21.64
N LYS A 191 2.36 9.36 20.37
CA LYS A 191 2.42 8.07 19.68
C LYS A 191 3.83 7.51 19.58
N ALA A 192 4.83 8.36 19.32
CA ALA A 192 6.23 7.94 19.26
C ALA A 192 6.75 7.50 20.64
N GLN A 193 6.39 8.23 21.70
CA GLN A 193 6.71 7.88 23.08
C GLN A 193 6.09 6.54 23.49
N VAL A 194 4.81 6.31 23.20
CA VAL A 194 4.13 5.04 23.48
C VAL A 194 4.81 3.87 22.74
N ARG A 195 5.22 4.06 21.48
CA ARG A 195 5.96 3.03 20.74
C ARG A 195 7.32 2.72 21.37
N LYS A 196 8.04 3.75 21.82
CA LYS A 196 9.32 3.59 22.52
C LYS A 196 9.14 2.82 23.82
N ALA A 197 8.18 3.22 24.66
CA ALA A 197 7.87 2.53 25.90
C ALA A 197 7.49 1.05 25.67
N ASN A 198 6.66 0.76 24.66
CA ASN A 198 6.30 -0.61 24.32
C ASN A 198 7.50 -1.45 23.84
N ALA A 199 8.46 -0.85 23.14
CA ALA A 199 9.69 -1.54 22.74
C ALA A 199 10.58 -1.83 23.96
N GLU A 200 10.68 -0.88 24.90
CA GLU A 200 11.41 -1.07 26.16
C GLU A 200 10.77 -2.18 27.01
N VAL A 201 9.44 -2.21 27.13
CA VAL A 201 8.72 -3.29 27.82
C VAL A 201 9.02 -4.65 27.19
N LYS A 202 8.98 -4.78 25.86
CA LYS A 202 9.33 -6.04 25.18
C LYS A 202 10.77 -6.49 25.42
N ILE A 203 11.71 -5.54 25.48
CA ILE A 203 13.11 -5.85 25.78
C ILE A 203 13.23 -6.34 27.22
N ILE A 204 12.51 -5.73 28.16
CA ILE A 204 12.48 -6.15 29.57
C ILE A 204 11.85 -7.54 29.69
N GLU A 205 10.71 -7.79 29.05
CA GLU A 205 10.04 -9.10 29.02
C GLU A 205 10.97 -10.20 28.49
N ALA A 206 11.65 -9.96 27.36
CA ALA A 206 12.59 -10.93 26.79
C ALA A 206 13.83 -11.19 27.68
N LYS A 207 14.27 -10.18 28.43
CA LYS A 207 15.35 -10.35 29.41
C LYS A 207 14.86 -11.12 30.64
N LEU A 208 13.61 -10.90 31.05
CA LEU A 208 13.03 -11.54 32.21
C LEU A 208 12.77 -13.03 31.94
N SER A 209 12.29 -13.38 30.73
CA SER A 209 12.13 -14.78 30.33
C SER A 209 13.46 -15.54 30.27
N GLY A 210 14.52 -14.91 29.74
CA GLY A 210 15.85 -15.54 29.73
C GLY A 210 16.43 -15.78 31.14
N LEU A 211 16.05 -14.96 32.12
CA LEU A 211 16.43 -15.14 33.52
C LEU A 211 15.60 -16.21 34.25
N GLU A 212 14.41 -16.56 33.75
CA GLU A 212 13.62 -17.70 34.27
C GLU A 212 14.22 -19.02 33.80
N ASP A 213 14.56 -19.14 32.50
CA ASP A 213 15.22 -20.33 31.95
C ASP A 213 16.53 -20.65 32.69
N ASP A 214 17.36 -19.62 32.96
CA ASP A 214 18.63 -19.79 33.69
C ASP A 214 18.44 -20.27 35.15
N LYS A 215 17.30 -19.95 35.80
CA LYS A 215 17.02 -20.40 37.17
C LYS A 215 16.60 -21.85 37.23
N ASP A 216 15.83 -22.31 36.25
CA ASP A 216 15.37 -23.69 36.18
C ASP A 216 16.56 -24.65 35.96
N ASP A 217 17.49 -24.29 35.08
CA ASP A 217 18.74 -25.05 34.85
C ASP A 217 19.60 -25.15 36.13
N GLN A 218 19.67 -24.07 36.92
CA GLN A 218 20.40 -24.06 38.19
C GLN A 218 19.72 -24.94 39.26
N MET A 219 18.39 -24.96 39.32
CA MET A 219 17.64 -25.79 40.25
C MET A 219 17.75 -27.28 39.91
N ASP A 220 17.75 -27.63 38.63
CA ASP A 220 17.95 -29.01 38.17
C ASP A 220 19.39 -29.52 38.44
N ALA A 221 20.38 -28.63 38.29
CA ALA A 221 21.76 -28.94 38.67
C ALA A 221 21.90 -29.21 40.19
N LEU A 222 21.22 -28.39 41.03
CA LEU A 222 21.21 -28.57 42.48
C LEU A 222 20.51 -29.87 42.89
N ALA A 223 19.36 -30.18 42.28
CA ALA A 223 18.61 -31.41 42.54
C ALA A 223 19.44 -32.67 42.19
N ASN A 224 20.15 -32.64 41.06
CA ASN A 224 21.06 -33.71 40.68
C ASN A 224 22.25 -33.88 41.64
N MET A 225 22.79 -32.78 42.16
CA MET A 225 23.87 -32.81 43.14
C MET A 225 23.40 -33.39 44.49
N MET A 226 22.22 -32.96 44.97
CA MET A 226 21.60 -33.49 46.19
C MET A 226 21.28 -34.99 46.07
N SER A 227 20.78 -35.44 44.91
CA SER A 227 20.54 -36.87 44.66
C SER A 227 21.82 -37.71 44.70
N LYS A 228 22.93 -37.18 44.18
CA LYS A 228 24.25 -37.86 44.25
C LYS A 228 24.76 -37.95 45.68
N LEU A 229 24.58 -36.91 46.49
CA LEU A 229 24.96 -36.93 47.92
C LEU A 229 24.15 -37.97 48.70
N ALA A 230 22.83 -38.04 48.47
CA ALA A 230 21.97 -39.03 49.13
C ALA A 230 22.34 -40.50 48.81
N LYS A 231 22.91 -40.76 47.62
CA LYS A 231 23.39 -42.10 47.22
C LYS A 231 24.75 -42.46 47.79
N ASN A 232 25.52 -41.48 48.25
CA ASN A 232 26.83 -41.67 48.87
C ASN A 232 26.80 -41.67 50.40
N VAL A 233 25.61 -41.63 51.02
CA VAL A 233 25.46 -41.88 52.46
C VAL A 233 25.73 -43.37 52.68
N PRO A 234 26.79 -43.75 53.43
CA PRO A 234 27.04 -45.15 53.77
C PRO A 234 25.80 -45.67 54.51
N LYS A 235 25.28 -46.81 54.06
CA LYS A 235 24.40 -47.60 54.92
C LYS A 235 25.32 -48.09 56.04
N ASP A 236 25.08 -47.63 57.26
CA ASP A 236 25.64 -48.27 58.44
C ASP A 236 25.08 -49.69 58.48
N ASP A 237 25.82 -50.61 57.87
CA ASP A 237 25.59 -52.03 57.94
C ASP A 237 25.99 -52.51 59.34
N GLN A 238 24.96 -52.83 60.11
CA GLN A 238 24.90 -53.77 61.22
C GLN A 238 25.70 -53.48 62.50
N ASN A 239 24.98 -53.55 63.62
CA ASN A 239 25.38 -54.42 64.74
C ASN A 239 24.10 -55.10 65.25
N ASP A 240 23.84 -56.32 64.76
CA ASP A 240 23.10 -57.34 65.51
C ASP A 240 24.14 -58.03 66.42
N ASP A 241 24.03 -57.79 67.72
CA ASP A 241 24.47 -58.66 68.83
C ASP A 241 23.57 -58.39 70.04
#